data_AF-A0A0J1GPY1-F1
#
_entry.id   AF-A0A0J1GPY1-F1
#
_cell.length_a   1.000
_cell.length_b   1.000
_cell.length_c   1.000
_cell.angle_alpha   90.00
_cell.angle_beta   90.00
_cell.angle_gamma   90.00
#
_symmetry.space_group_name_H-M   'P 1'
#
loop_
_entity.id
_entity.type
_entity.pdbx_description
1 polymer ?
#
loop_
_entity_poly.entity_id
_entity_poly.type
_entity_poly.pdbx_seq_one_letter_code
_entity_poly.pdbx_strand_id
1 'polypeptide(L)'
;MEIFLPLILTPIIMFLWQMAFPVNKNNHSFPSYDVLAKRNTWINSISVCLHLVAIPLPMPLFYKLADTPPNLELVLWSFALIIGSMITIPFIFVSLVTLPYGVRRFKEYWRFYELHYGISMTGIAIFLIPLALLGFIGLFHVIYTIYALS
;
A
#
# COMPACT_ATOMS: atom_id res chain seq x y z
N MET A 1 13.85 17.12 -13.55
CA MET A 1 14.85 16.16 -13.03
C MET A 1 14.29 15.25 -11.93
N GLU A 2 13.26 15.67 -11.21
CA GLU A 2 12.76 14.99 -9.99
C GLU A 2 12.06 13.65 -10.23
N ILE A 3 11.42 13.43 -11.40
CA ILE A 3 10.71 12.18 -11.72
C ILE A 3 11.67 11.01 -11.99
N PHE A 4 12.91 11.29 -12.40
CA PHE A 4 13.91 10.26 -12.68
C PHE A 4 14.45 9.59 -11.41
N LEU A 5 14.44 10.32 -10.29
CA LEU A 5 14.99 9.83 -9.03
C LEU A 5 14.18 8.63 -8.48
N PRO A 6 12.84 8.67 -8.39
CA PRO A 6 12.03 7.49 -8.06
C PRO A 6 12.26 6.32 -9.03
N LEU A 7 12.30 6.58 -10.34
CA LEU A 7 12.54 5.56 -11.36
C LEU A 7 13.85 4.78 -11.15
N ILE A 8 14.90 5.47 -10.68
CA ILE A 8 16.21 4.85 -10.37
C ILE A 8 16.21 4.22 -8.98
N LEU A 9 15.60 4.87 -7.98
CA LEU A 9 15.61 4.39 -6.60
C LEU A 9 14.70 3.18 -6.38
N THR A 10 13.55 3.11 -7.04
CA THR A 10 12.60 1.99 -6.87
C THR A 10 13.25 0.62 -7.11
N PRO A 11 13.95 0.34 -8.24
CA PRO A 11 14.58 -0.96 -8.43
C PRO A 11 15.68 -1.25 -7.39
N ILE A 12 16.41 -0.23 -6.94
CA ILE A 12 17.43 -0.38 -5.90
C ILE A 12 16.79 -0.77 -4.56
N ILE A 13 15.74 -0.05 -4.15
CA ILE A 13 14.99 -0.33 -2.91
C ILE A 13 14.36 -1.72 -2.98
N MET A 14 13.76 -2.07 -4.11
CA MET A 14 13.20 -3.40 -4.35
C MET A 14 14.26 -4.49 -4.22
N PHE A 15 15.44 -4.30 -4.82
CA PHE A 15 16.55 -5.24 -4.71
C PHE A 15 17.03 -5.41 -3.25
N LEU A 16 17.21 -4.29 -2.54
CA LEU A 16 17.58 -4.31 -1.12
C LEU A 16 16.55 -5.04 -0.26
N TRP A 17 15.25 -4.84 -0.55
CA TRP A 17 14.17 -5.54 0.14
C TRP A 17 14.15 -7.04 -0.16
N GLN A 18 14.40 -7.45 -1.40
CA GLN A 18 14.52 -8.87 -1.76
C GLN A 18 15.68 -9.53 -1.03
N MET A 19 16.79 -8.83 -0.83
CA MET A 19 17.93 -9.31 -0.04
C MET A 19 17.61 -9.42 1.45
N ALA A 20 16.94 -8.41 2.02
CA ALA A 20 16.61 -8.38 3.44
C ALA A 20 15.49 -9.36 3.82
N PHE A 21 14.52 -9.57 2.92
CA PHE A 21 13.32 -10.38 3.16
C PHE A 21 13.07 -11.38 2.01
N PRO A 22 13.95 -12.37 1.84
CA PRO A 22 13.87 -13.31 0.73
C PRO A 22 12.63 -14.20 0.82
N VAL A 23 12.06 -14.52 -0.33
CA VAL A 23 10.88 -15.40 -0.43
C VAL A 23 11.30 -16.86 -0.32
N ASN A 24 10.63 -17.61 0.56
CA ASN A 24 10.77 -19.07 0.60
C ASN A 24 10.13 -19.67 -0.66
N LYS A 25 10.93 -20.15 -1.61
CA LYS A 25 10.43 -20.72 -2.88
C LYS A 25 9.85 -22.13 -2.73
N ASN A 26 10.21 -22.87 -1.69
CA ASN A 26 9.93 -24.31 -1.56
C ASN A 26 8.64 -24.63 -0.77
N ASN A 27 7.64 -23.75 -0.82
CA ASN A 27 6.39 -23.98 -0.11
C ASN A 27 5.42 -24.83 -0.96
N HIS A 28 5.47 -26.15 -0.80
CA HIS A 28 4.61 -27.11 -1.50
C HIS A 28 3.12 -27.04 -1.10
N SER A 29 2.76 -26.22 -0.11
CA SER A 29 1.36 -26.05 0.33
C SER A 29 0.51 -25.26 -0.67
N PHE A 30 1.14 -24.59 -1.64
CA PHE A 30 0.49 -23.74 -2.63
C PHE A 30 0.70 -24.25 -4.06
N PRO A 31 -0.21 -23.92 -5.00
CA PRO A 31 -0.03 -24.20 -6.42
C PRO A 31 1.26 -23.56 -6.99
N SER A 32 1.68 -24.01 -8.17
CA SER A 32 2.80 -23.41 -8.90
C SER A 32 2.54 -21.94 -9.24
N TYR A 33 3.63 -21.19 -9.48
CA TYR A 33 3.55 -19.78 -9.82
C TYR A 33 2.66 -19.51 -11.04
N ASP A 34 2.73 -20.34 -12.09
CA ASP A 34 1.93 -20.14 -13.31
C ASP A 34 0.43 -20.20 -13.04
N VAL A 35 0.01 -21.14 -12.18
CA VAL A 35 -1.39 -21.28 -11.76
C VAL A 35 -1.81 -20.08 -10.91
N LEU A 36 -0.95 -19.64 -10.01
CA LEU A 36 -1.18 -18.46 -9.17
C LEU A 36 -1.28 -17.17 -10.01
N ALA A 37 -0.39 -16.99 -10.98
CA ALA A 37 -0.36 -15.83 -11.88
C ALA A 37 -1.64 -15.75 -12.70
N LYS A 38 -2.04 -16.85 -13.35
CA LYS A 38 -3.29 -16.90 -14.12
C LYS A 38 -4.52 -16.47 -13.32
N ARG A 39 -4.54 -16.78 -12.02
CA ARG A 39 -5.68 -16.46 -11.13
C ARG A 39 -5.64 -15.06 -10.52
N ASN A 40 -4.44 -14.49 -10.34
CA ASN A 40 -4.25 -13.30 -9.50
C ASN A 40 -3.73 -12.08 -10.24
N THR A 41 -3.21 -12.21 -11.47
CA THR A 41 -2.65 -11.06 -12.22
C THR A 41 -3.66 -9.92 -12.35
N TRP A 42 -4.92 -10.22 -12.66
CA TRP A 42 -5.95 -9.17 -12.79
C TRP A 42 -6.24 -8.44 -11.46
N ILE A 43 -6.25 -9.17 -10.33
CA ILE A 43 -6.40 -8.58 -8.99
C ILE A 43 -5.21 -7.66 -8.71
N ASN A 44 -4.00 -8.13 -9.04
CA ASN A 44 -2.78 -7.36 -8.85
C ASN A 44 -2.77 -6.10 -9.72
N SER A 45 -3.16 -6.19 -10.99
CA SER A 45 -3.25 -5.02 -11.88
C SER A 45 -4.21 -3.96 -11.32
N ILE A 46 -5.40 -4.33 -10.86
CA ILE A 46 -6.34 -3.40 -10.23
C ILE A 46 -5.76 -2.85 -8.93
N SER A 47 -5.17 -3.70 -8.09
CA SER A 47 -4.51 -3.30 -6.85
C SER A 47 -3.42 -2.25 -7.09
N VAL A 48 -2.56 -2.45 -8.09
CA VAL A 48 -1.52 -1.47 -8.50
C VAL A 48 -2.16 -0.16 -8.96
N CYS A 49 -3.21 -0.20 -9.79
CA CYS A 49 -3.94 1.01 -10.18
C CYS A 49 -4.55 1.75 -8.98
N LEU A 50 -5.06 1.02 -7.97
CA LEU A 50 -5.62 1.61 -6.76
C LEU A 50 -4.58 2.38 -5.93
N HIS A 51 -3.29 2.02 -5.99
CA HIS A 51 -2.24 2.83 -5.36
C HIS A 51 -2.18 4.24 -5.95
N LEU A 52 -2.41 4.40 -7.26
CA LEU A 52 -2.44 5.69 -7.92
C LEU A 52 -3.72 6.47 -7.61
N VAL A 53 -4.87 5.78 -7.58
CA VAL A 53 -6.17 6.38 -7.22
C VAL A 53 -6.21 6.83 -5.76
N ALA A 54 -5.44 6.19 -4.88
CA ALA A 54 -5.34 6.57 -3.48
C ALA A 54 -4.65 7.93 -3.26
N ILE A 55 -3.82 8.40 -4.20
CA ILE A 55 -3.10 9.69 -4.09
C ILE A 55 -4.06 10.88 -4.07
N PRO A 56 -5.01 11.03 -5.02
CA PRO A 56 -5.95 12.14 -4.99
C PRO A 56 -7.06 11.99 -3.94
N LEU A 57 -7.26 10.81 -3.35
CA LEU A 57 -8.39 10.56 -2.45
C LEU A 57 -8.43 11.52 -1.23
N PRO A 58 -7.30 11.87 -0.59
CA PRO A 58 -7.28 12.83 0.51
C PRO A 58 -7.35 14.31 0.07
N MET A 59 -7.21 14.61 -1.23
CA MET A 59 -7.17 16.00 -1.73
C MET A 59 -8.40 16.85 -1.36
N PRO A 60 -9.65 16.33 -1.31
CA PRO A 60 -10.80 17.11 -0.84
C PRO A 60 -10.65 17.62 0.59
N LEU A 61 -9.93 16.90 1.45
CA LEU A 61 -9.61 17.35 2.81
C LEU A 61 -8.60 18.50 2.76
N PHE A 62 -7.67 18.49 1.80
CA PHE A 62 -6.69 19.56 1.63
C PHE A 62 -7.28 20.84 1.08
N TYR A 63 -8.35 20.78 0.29
CA TYR A 63 -9.05 21.98 -0.16
C TYR A 63 -9.57 22.81 1.02
N LYS A 64 -10.14 22.15 2.04
CA LYS A 64 -10.55 22.82 3.29
C LYS A 64 -9.38 23.36 4.11
N LEU A 65 -8.19 22.78 3.93
CA LEU A 65 -6.98 23.21 4.62
C LEU A 65 -6.27 24.38 3.92
N ALA A 66 -6.59 24.67 2.65
CA ALA A 66 -6.05 25.82 1.93
C ALA A 66 -6.43 27.15 2.59
N ASP A 67 -7.55 27.19 3.32
CA ASP A 67 -8.03 28.36 4.06
C ASP A 67 -7.34 28.51 5.43
N THR A 68 -6.51 27.54 5.83
CA THR A 68 -5.79 27.57 7.11
C THR A 68 -4.38 28.12 6.94
N PRO A 69 -3.84 28.86 7.93
CA PRO A 69 -2.47 29.34 7.87
C PRO A 69 -1.49 28.16 7.72
N PRO A 70 -0.37 28.35 6.98
CA PRO A 70 0.54 27.26 6.66
C PRO A 70 1.08 26.62 7.94
N ASN A 71 0.74 25.34 8.12
CA ASN A 71 1.17 24.54 9.25
C ASN A 71 1.94 23.32 8.73
N LEU A 72 3.24 23.27 9.03
CA LEU A 72 4.12 22.18 8.62
C LEU A 72 3.64 20.83 9.15
N GLU A 73 3.15 20.78 10.39
CA GLU A 73 2.65 19.56 11.03
C GLU A 73 1.48 18.97 10.23
N LEU A 74 0.55 19.82 9.83
CA LEU A 74 -0.61 19.43 9.05
C LEU A 74 -0.22 18.91 7.65
N VAL A 75 0.79 19.52 7.03
CA VAL A 75 1.36 19.04 5.76
C VAL A 75 1.95 17.64 5.94
N LEU A 76 2.71 17.39 7.02
CA LEU A 76 3.26 16.07 7.32
C LEU A 76 2.18 15.01 7.55
N TRP A 77 1.12 15.35 8.31
CA TRP A 77 -0.02 14.44 8.50
C TRP A 77 -0.79 14.17 7.20
N SER A 78 -0.87 15.17 6.33
CA SER A 78 -1.46 15.05 5.00
C SER A 78 -0.66 14.08 4.11
N PHE A 79 0.67 14.16 4.15
CA PHE A 79 1.53 13.18 3.48
C PHE A 79 1.40 11.78 4.07
N ALA A 80 1.36 11.66 5.40
CA ALA A 80 1.15 10.37 6.07
C ALA A 80 -0.20 9.74 5.64
N LEU A 81 -1.26 10.55 5.54
CA LEU A 81 -2.57 10.13 5.07
C LEU A 81 -2.53 9.61 3.63
N ILE A 82 -1.85 10.32 2.72
CA ILE A 82 -1.67 9.85 1.34
C ILE A 82 -0.95 8.49 1.32
N ILE A 83 0.20 8.39 1.98
CA ILE A 83 1.01 7.17 1.99
C ILE A 83 0.22 5.99 2.58
N GLY A 84 -0.46 6.18 3.72
CA GLY A 84 -1.24 5.11 4.31
C GLY A 84 -2.49 4.76 3.49
N SER A 85 -3.08 5.70 2.77
CA SER A 85 -4.19 5.43 1.83
C SER A 85 -3.73 4.57 0.65
N MET A 86 -2.52 4.85 0.12
CA MET A 86 -1.91 4.05 -0.95
C MET A 86 -1.71 2.58 -0.56
N ILE A 87 -1.62 2.28 0.73
CA ILE A 87 -1.47 0.90 1.24
C ILE A 87 -2.83 0.30 1.59
N THR A 88 -3.66 1.06 2.31
CA THR A 88 -4.91 0.57 2.89
C THR A 88 -5.96 0.28 1.83
N ILE A 89 -6.11 1.14 0.82
CA ILE A 89 -7.15 0.97 -0.21
C ILE A 89 -6.92 -0.30 -1.04
N PRO A 90 -5.72 -0.55 -1.61
CA PRO A 90 -5.46 -1.80 -2.32
C PRO A 90 -5.59 -3.03 -1.41
N PHE A 91 -5.16 -2.93 -0.14
CA PHE A 91 -5.32 -4.01 0.83
C PHE A 91 -6.80 -4.35 1.08
N ILE A 92 -7.65 -3.35 1.28
CA ILE A 92 -9.10 -3.53 1.44
C ILE A 92 -9.69 -4.17 0.18
N PHE A 93 -9.34 -3.69 -1.01
CA PHE A 93 -9.81 -4.27 -2.27
C PHE A 93 -9.45 -5.76 -2.39
N VAL A 94 -8.17 -6.11 -2.18
CA VAL A 94 -7.71 -7.51 -2.20
C VAL A 94 -8.49 -8.36 -1.19
N SER A 95 -8.68 -7.83 0.02
CA SER A 95 -9.43 -8.50 1.09
C SER A 95 -10.88 -8.74 0.68
N LEU A 96 -11.57 -7.72 0.16
CA LEU A 96 -12.96 -7.81 -0.30
C LEU A 96 -13.13 -8.80 -1.45
N VAL A 97 -12.18 -8.87 -2.37
CA VAL A 97 -12.26 -9.77 -3.53
C VAL A 97 -11.91 -11.21 -3.18
N THR A 98 -11.00 -11.45 -2.23
CA THR A 98 -10.47 -12.80 -1.98
C THR A 98 -11.04 -13.48 -0.74
N LEU A 99 -11.36 -12.75 0.34
CA LEU A 99 -11.89 -13.33 1.58
C LEU A 99 -13.26 -14.00 1.43
N PRO A 100 -14.20 -13.55 0.58
CA PRO A 100 -15.47 -14.26 0.36
C PRO A 100 -15.30 -15.69 -0.15
N TYR A 101 -14.17 -15.98 -0.79
CA TYR A 101 -13.80 -17.32 -1.26
C TYR A 101 -12.94 -18.10 -0.25
N GLY A 102 -12.80 -17.58 0.98
CA GLY A 102 -12.10 -18.20 2.10
C GLY A 102 -10.67 -17.71 2.31
N VAL A 103 -10.17 -17.90 3.54
CA VAL A 103 -8.82 -17.47 3.96
C VAL A 103 -7.72 -18.08 3.10
N ARG A 104 -7.90 -19.30 2.59
CA ARG A 104 -6.95 -19.94 1.68
C ARG A 104 -6.77 -19.13 0.39
N ARG A 105 -7.84 -18.56 -0.17
CA ARG A 105 -7.78 -17.74 -1.39
C ARG A 105 -7.04 -16.43 -1.16
N PHE A 106 -7.28 -15.79 -0.01
CA PHE A 106 -6.50 -14.61 0.41
C PHE A 106 -5.01 -14.94 0.52
N LYS A 107 -4.65 -16.05 1.18
CA LYS A 107 -3.26 -16.51 1.28
C LYS A 107 -2.64 -16.84 -0.09
N GLU A 108 -3.40 -17.41 -1.02
CA GLU A 108 -2.92 -17.65 -2.39
C GLU A 108 -2.57 -16.35 -3.13
N TYR A 109 -3.36 -15.28 -2.96
CA TYR A 109 -3.03 -13.99 -3.54
C TYR A 109 -1.73 -13.43 -2.97
N TRP A 110 -1.57 -13.44 -1.65
CA TRP A 110 -0.33 -12.96 -1.03
C TRP A 110 0.87 -13.82 -1.41
N ARG A 111 0.68 -15.13 -1.55
CA ARG A 111 1.73 -16.02 -2.06
C ARG A 111 2.12 -15.69 -3.50
N PHE A 112 1.14 -15.40 -4.35
CA PHE A 112 1.41 -14.90 -5.69
C PHE A 112 2.23 -13.60 -5.64
N TYR A 113 1.80 -12.66 -4.80
CA TYR A 113 2.45 -11.35 -4.63
C TYR A 113 3.92 -11.51 -4.18
N GLU A 114 4.18 -12.36 -3.19
CA GLU A 114 5.54 -12.70 -2.74
C GLU A 114 6.41 -13.17 -3.91
N LEU A 115 5.93 -14.18 -4.65
CA LEU A 115 6.70 -14.78 -5.75
C LEU A 115 6.90 -13.79 -6.92
N HIS A 116 5.91 -12.95 -7.19
CA HIS A 116 5.95 -11.97 -8.28
C HIS A 116 6.95 -10.84 -7.99
N TYR A 117 6.95 -10.32 -6.76
CA TYR A 117 7.81 -9.19 -6.37
C TYR A 117 9.12 -9.60 -5.70
N GLY A 118 9.28 -10.89 -5.37
CA GLY A 118 10.48 -11.44 -4.74
C GLY A 118 10.65 -11.08 -3.26
N ILE A 119 9.62 -10.53 -2.61
CA ILE A 119 9.68 -10.04 -1.22
C ILE A 119 8.72 -10.87 -0.36
N SER A 120 9.22 -11.36 0.78
CA SER A 120 8.42 -12.11 1.75
C SER A 120 7.32 -11.25 2.40
N MET A 121 6.17 -11.87 2.70
CA MET A 121 5.07 -11.22 3.42
C MET A 121 5.48 -10.67 4.78
N THR A 122 6.46 -11.30 5.44
CA THR A 122 6.98 -10.80 6.72
C THR A 122 7.61 -9.41 6.54
N GLY A 123 8.42 -9.24 5.50
CA GLY A 123 9.03 -7.94 5.19
C GLY A 123 7.97 -6.90 4.84
N ILE A 124 7.03 -7.27 3.97
CA ILE A 124 5.90 -6.41 3.60
C ILE A 124 5.12 -5.96 4.84
N ALA A 125 4.78 -6.89 5.74
CA ALA A 125 4.03 -6.58 6.95
C ALA A 125 4.78 -5.62 7.89
N ILE A 126 6.09 -5.82 8.09
CA ILE A 126 6.91 -4.98 8.98
C ILE A 126 6.87 -3.50 8.57
N PHE A 127 6.87 -3.20 7.27
CA PHE A 127 6.89 -1.82 6.77
C PHE A 127 5.51 -1.27 6.46
N LEU A 128 4.65 -2.07 5.80
CA LEU A 128 3.36 -1.58 5.35
C LEU A 128 2.36 -1.40 6.49
N ILE A 129 2.41 -2.22 7.55
CA ILE A 129 1.49 -2.08 8.69
C ILE A 129 1.72 -0.74 9.42
N PRO A 130 2.94 -0.36 9.84
CA PRO A 130 3.17 0.96 10.44
C PRO A 130 2.76 2.12 9.54
N LEU A 131 3.05 2.04 8.23
CA LEU A 131 2.67 3.09 7.29
C LEU A 131 1.14 3.21 7.12
N ALA A 132 0.43 2.08 7.09
CA ALA A 132 -1.03 2.09 7.07
C ALA A 132 -1.59 2.72 8.36
N LEU A 133 -1.05 2.36 9.53
CA LEU A 133 -1.44 2.95 10.82
C LEU A 133 -1.16 4.45 10.87
N LEU A 134 -0.01 4.91 10.37
CA LEU A 134 0.30 6.33 10.25
C LEU A 134 -0.72 7.07 9.38
N GLY A 135 -1.21 6.45 8.30
CA GLY A 135 -2.29 7.04 7.50
C GLY A 135 -3.60 7.19 8.27
N PHE A 136 -3.98 6.18 9.06
CA PHE A 136 -5.16 6.29 9.92
C PHE A 136 -5.01 7.39 10.98
N ILE A 137 -3.85 7.48 11.63
CA ILE A 137 -3.57 8.54 12.61
C ILE A 137 -3.59 9.93 11.93
N GLY A 138 -3.02 10.03 10.74
CA GLY A 138 -3.04 11.24 9.91
C GLY A 138 -4.45 11.65 9.53
N LEU A 139 -5.33 10.70 9.20
CA LEU A 139 -6.75 10.97 8.95
C LEU A 139 -7.42 11.62 10.16
N PHE A 140 -7.23 11.05 11.35
CA PHE A 140 -7.82 11.60 12.58
C PHE A 140 -7.30 13.01 12.88
N HIS A 141 -5.99 13.24 12.73
CA HIS A 141 -5.40 14.57 12.93
C HIS A 141 -5.97 15.59 11.94
N VAL A 142 -5.96 15.28 10.64
CA VAL A 142 -6.48 16.18 9.60
C VAL A 142 -7.95 16.53 9.85
N ILE A 143 -8.77 15.53 10.17
CA ILE A 143 -10.21 15.75 10.46
C ILE A 143 -10.37 16.61 11.72
N TYR A 144 -9.66 16.29 12.80
CA TYR A 144 -9.73 17.05 14.05
C TYR A 144 -9.34 18.51 13.83
N THR A 145 -8.25 18.78 13.11
CA THR A 145 -7.79 20.13 12.80
C THR A 145 -8.82 20.90 11.98
N ILE A 146 -9.45 20.26 10.97
CA ILE A 146 -10.52 20.91 10.19
C ILE A 146 -11.69 21.32 11.09
N TYR A 147 -12.13 20.45 12.01
CA TYR A 147 -13.26 20.75 12.91
C TYR A 147 -12.91 21.72 14.04
N ALA A 148 -11.66 21.74 14.50
CA ALA A 148 -11.22 22.68 15.53
C ALA A 148 -11.11 24.13 15.01
N LEU A 149 -10.99 24.30 13.69
CA LEU A 149 -10.83 25.59 13.02
C LEU A 149 -12.13 26.11 12.36
N SER A 150 -13.19 25.30 12.31
CA SER A 150 -14.53 25.65 11.80
C SER A 150 -15.47 26.10 12.91
#